data_AF-A0A960ZM66-F1
#
_entry.id   AF-A0A960ZM66-F1
#
_cell.length_a   1.000
_cell.length_b   1.000
_cell.length_c   1.000
_cell.angle_alpha   90.00
_cell.angle_beta   90.00
_cell.angle_gamma   90.00
#
_symmetry.space_group_name_H-M   'P 1'
#
loop_
_entity.id
_entity.type
_entity.pdbx_description
1 polymer ?
#
loop_
_entity_poly.entity_id
_entity_poly.type
_entity_poly.pdbx_seq_one_letter_code
_entity_poly.pdbx_strand_id
1 'polypeptide(L)'
;MAPRRTPLTRRRFFLKSAGATLALPALDSLLPGVLGSGLAIGADSAPSEDRPTRMVAIGNLLGFYQPEFFPKDPGPDYEMPRLLKPLEPHRNNFTLYSGLDHDVKGGHFAVHSFLTGVLSM
;
A
#
# COMPACT_ATOMS: atom_id res chain seq x y z
N MET A 1 24.07 40.12 30.57
CA MET A 1 25.34 39.40 30.34
C MET A 1 25.09 38.27 29.34
N ALA A 2 25.52 38.41 28.09
CA ALA A 2 25.27 37.42 27.04
C ALA A 2 26.25 36.23 27.15
N PRO A 3 25.83 34.98 26.89
CA PRO A 3 26.71 33.83 26.98
C PRO A 3 27.80 33.87 25.89
N ARG A 4 29.08 33.79 26.30
CA ARG A 4 30.21 33.66 25.37
C ARG A 4 30.13 32.31 24.66
N ARG A 5 29.89 32.32 23.34
CA ARG A 5 30.03 31.13 22.49
C ARG A 5 31.52 30.83 22.34
N THR A 6 32.00 29.74 22.94
CA THR A 6 33.37 29.28 22.71
C THR A 6 33.47 28.67 21.31
N PRO A 7 34.47 29.07 20.49
CA PRO A 7 34.65 28.52 19.17
C PRO A 7 34.96 27.02 19.27
N LEU A 8 34.33 26.21 18.43
CA LEU A 8 34.60 24.77 18.39
C LEU A 8 36.03 24.57 17.89
N THR A 9 36.89 23.96 18.71
CA THR A 9 38.23 23.54 18.27
C THR A 9 38.11 22.51 17.15
N ARG A 10 39.06 22.50 16.19
CA ARG A 10 39.03 21.57 15.04
C ARG A 10 38.86 20.11 15.47
N ARG A 11 39.56 19.70 16.54
CA ARG A 11 39.43 18.37 17.15
C ARG A 11 38.00 18.10 17.63
N ARG A 12 37.37 19.06 18.32
CA ARG A 12 36.01 18.90 18.84
C ARG A 12 34.96 18.90 17.73
N PHE A 13 35.17 19.67 16.68
CA PHE A 13 34.33 19.64 15.48
C PHE A 13 34.43 18.27 14.79
N PHE A 14 35.66 17.79 14.54
CA PHE A 14 35.90 16.49 13.91
C PHE A 14 35.30 15.33 14.70
N LEU A 15 35.50 15.29 16.03
CA LEU A 15 34.93 14.23 16.87
C LEU A 15 33.40 14.27 16.92
N LYS A 16 32.79 15.47 16.91
CA LYS A 16 31.33 15.61 16.86
C LYS A 16 30.75 15.17 15.52
N SER A 17 31.38 15.56 14.40
CA SER A 17 30.93 15.14 13.08
C SER A 17 31.11 13.64 12.87
N ALA A 18 32.25 13.08 13.27
CA ALA A 18 32.51 11.64 13.18
C ALA A 18 31.52 10.82 14.04
N GLY A 19 31.26 11.29 15.27
CA GLY A 19 30.25 10.68 16.14
C GLY A 19 28.84 10.76 15.55
N ALA A 20 28.46 11.90 14.96
CA ALA A 20 27.18 12.05 14.28
C ALA A 20 27.07 11.10 13.09
N THR A 21 28.10 10.98 12.23
CA THR A 21 28.07 10.08 11.06
C THR A 21 28.02 8.60 11.42
N LEU A 22 28.59 8.21 12.57
CA LEU A 22 28.50 6.83 13.06
C LEU A 22 27.17 6.53 13.74
N ALA A 23 26.58 7.51 14.43
CA ALA A 23 25.29 7.36 15.10
C ALA A 23 24.09 7.51 14.14
N LEU A 24 24.23 8.25 13.04
CA LEU A 24 23.13 8.55 12.11
C LEU A 24 22.49 7.28 11.49
N PRO A 25 23.26 6.27 11.04
CA PRO A 25 22.68 5.02 10.54
C PRO A 25 22.06 4.14 11.64
N ALA A 26 22.41 4.36 12.91
CA ALA A 26 21.90 3.60 14.06
C ALA A 26 20.61 4.20 14.65
N LEU A 27 20.10 5.31 14.08
CA LEU A 27 18.81 5.88 14.46
C LEU A 27 17.69 5.16 13.69
N ASP A 28 16.90 4.35 14.38
CA ASP A 28 15.79 3.58 13.81
C ASP A 28 14.78 4.46 13.04
N SER A 29 14.60 5.71 13.46
CA SER A 29 13.71 6.68 12.80
C SER A 29 14.21 7.14 11.42
N LEU A 30 15.49 6.93 11.10
CA LEU A 30 16.10 7.25 9.81
C LEU A 30 16.24 6.01 8.92
N LEU A 31 15.80 4.84 9.40
CA LEU A 31 15.86 3.62 8.61
C LEU A 31 14.95 3.74 7.37
N PRO A 32 15.32 3.08 6.26
CA PRO A 32 14.62 3.16 4.97
C PRO A 32 13.11 2.88 5.05
N GLY A 33 12.65 2.13 6.06
CA GLY A 33 11.25 1.83 6.31
C GLY A 33 10.41 3.00 6.82
N VAL A 34 11.01 3.99 7.51
CA VAL A 34 10.31 5.11 8.14
C VAL A 34 10.35 6.38 7.28
N LEU A 35 11.46 6.67 6.61
CA LEU A 35 11.64 7.92 5.85
C LEU A 35 11.44 7.79 4.34
N GLY A 36 11.17 6.59 3.84
CA GLY A 36 11.11 6.33 2.41
C GLY A 36 12.51 6.28 1.78
N SER A 37 12.59 5.55 0.68
CA SER A 37 13.81 5.12 -0.02
C SER A 37 14.73 6.23 -0.58
N GLY A 38 14.48 7.50 -0.25
CA GLY A 38 15.19 8.64 -0.85
C GLY A 38 16.39 9.18 -0.06
N LEU A 39 16.58 8.76 1.21
CA LEU A 39 17.58 9.37 2.10
C LEU A 39 18.74 8.45 2.51
N ALA A 40 18.69 7.17 2.20
CA ALA A 40 19.72 6.23 2.60
C ALA A 40 20.84 6.16 1.55
N ILE A 41 21.99 6.78 1.85
CA ILE A 41 23.24 6.53 1.12
C ILE A 41 23.70 5.11 1.46
N GLY A 42 23.64 4.20 0.48
CA GLY A 42 24.26 2.86 0.58
C GLY A 42 23.37 1.73 1.09
N ALA A 43 22.07 1.95 1.27
CA ALA A 43 21.14 0.83 1.43
C ALA A 43 20.76 0.33 0.03
N ASP A 44 21.46 -0.69 -0.45
CA ASP A 44 20.92 -1.56 -1.50
C ASP A 44 19.51 -1.95 -1.05
N SER A 45 18.54 -1.36 -1.73
CA SER A 45 17.12 -1.54 -1.43
C SER A 45 16.71 -2.90 -1.96
N ALA A 46 17.22 -3.96 -1.34
CA ALA A 46 16.62 -5.28 -1.46
C ALA A 46 15.17 -5.13 -0.98
N PRO A 47 14.19 -5.69 -1.70
CA PRO A 47 12.80 -5.68 -1.25
C PRO A 47 12.74 -6.40 0.09
N SER A 48 12.67 -5.64 1.18
CA SER A 48 12.50 -6.21 2.51
C SER A 48 11.10 -6.82 2.59
N GLU A 49 10.99 -8.06 3.07
CA GLU A 49 9.69 -8.73 3.34
C GLU A 49 8.79 -7.91 4.28
N ASP A 50 9.36 -6.98 5.05
CA ASP A 50 8.67 -6.05 5.94
C ASP A 50 8.05 -4.82 5.26
N ARG A 51 7.99 -4.76 3.92
CA ARG A 51 7.32 -3.63 3.26
C ARG A 51 5.82 -3.68 3.55
N PRO A 52 5.22 -2.66 4.20
CA PRO A 52 3.80 -2.69 4.53
C PRO A 52 2.95 -2.81 3.26
N THR A 53 2.04 -3.77 3.25
CA THR A 53 1.09 -3.99 2.15
C THR A 53 0.14 -2.80 2.08
N ARG A 54 0.13 -2.08 0.96
CA ARG A 54 -0.78 -0.96 0.72
C ARG A 54 -1.98 -1.46 -0.08
N MET A 55 -3.19 -1.23 0.41
CA MET A 55 -4.44 -1.58 -0.26
C MET A 55 -5.08 -0.35 -0.90
N VAL A 56 -5.49 -0.47 -2.15
CA VAL A 56 -6.34 0.52 -2.84
C VAL A 56 -7.62 -0.18 -3.26
N ALA A 57 -8.77 0.38 -2.87
CA ALA A 57 -10.06 -0.14 -3.25
C ALA A 57 -10.76 0.87 -4.18
N ILE A 58 -11.20 0.39 -5.34
CA ILE A 58 -11.86 1.20 -6.37
C ILE A 58 -13.30 0.71 -6.50
N GLY A 59 -14.26 1.57 -6.17
CA GLY A 59 -15.68 1.30 -6.37
C GLY A 59 -16.12 1.76 -7.75
N ASN A 60 -16.68 0.85 -8.56
CA ASN A 60 -17.37 1.22 -9.80
C ASN A 60 -18.83 1.60 -9.47
N LEU A 61 -19.16 2.90 -9.50
CA LEU A 61 -20.40 3.44 -8.94
C LEU A 61 -21.70 2.91 -9.59
N LEU A 62 -21.62 2.41 -10.83
CA LEU A 62 -22.76 1.84 -11.56
C LEU A 62 -22.68 0.32 -11.70
N GLY A 63 -21.61 -0.30 -11.20
CA GLY A 63 -21.38 -1.74 -11.30
C GLY A 63 -21.22 -2.25 -12.73
N PHE A 64 -21.34 -3.58 -12.86
CA PHE A 64 -21.29 -4.29 -14.13
C PHE A 64 -22.56 -5.13 -14.30
N TYR A 65 -22.86 -5.55 -15.53
CA TYR A 65 -23.92 -6.52 -15.78
C TYR A 65 -23.50 -7.90 -15.24
N GLN A 66 -23.94 -8.21 -14.01
CA GLN A 66 -23.51 -9.37 -13.22
C GLN A 66 -23.58 -10.71 -13.97
N PRO A 67 -24.65 -11.03 -14.75
CA PRO A 67 -24.75 -12.33 -15.43
C PRO A 67 -23.63 -12.65 -16.42
N GLU A 68 -22.90 -11.62 -16.89
CA GLU A 68 -21.79 -11.76 -17.84
C GLU A 68 -20.44 -11.32 -17.24
N PHE A 69 -20.44 -10.92 -15.97
CA PHE A 69 -19.26 -10.49 -15.22
C PHE A 69 -18.70 -11.59 -14.32
N PHE A 70 -19.56 -12.39 -13.69
CA PHE A 70 -19.15 -13.46 -12.80
C PHE A 70 -19.19 -14.84 -13.48
N PRO A 71 -18.22 -15.74 -13.19
CA PRO A 71 -18.25 -17.10 -13.65
C PRO A 71 -19.35 -17.89 -12.95
N LYS A 72 -19.81 -18.97 -13.61
CA LYS A 72 -20.80 -19.88 -13.05
C LYS A 72 -20.21 -20.83 -12.02
N ASP A 73 -18.99 -21.29 -12.28
CA ASP A 73 -18.28 -22.25 -11.45
C ASP A 73 -17.15 -21.56 -10.66
N PRO A 74 -16.92 -21.94 -9.40
CA PRO A 74 -15.79 -21.46 -8.62
C PRO A 74 -14.49 -22.19 -8.98
N GLY A 75 -13.37 -21.67 -8.48
CA GLY A 75 -12.04 -22.27 -8.64
C GLY A 75 -11.15 -21.48 -9.62
N PRO A 76 -9.85 -21.80 -9.71
CA PRO A 76 -8.92 -21.03 -10.54
C PRO A 76 -9.16 -21.18 -12.05
N ASP A 77 -9.75 -22.30 -12.47
CA ASP A 77 -9.91 -22.69 -13.88
C ASP A 77 -11.31 -22.40 -14.44
N TYR A 78 -12.01 -21.41 -13.87
CA TYR A 78 -13.33 -21.02 -14.36
C TYR A 78 -13.28 -20.52 -15.82
N GLU A 79 -14.38 -20.74 -16.56
CA GLU A 79 -14.56 -20.15 -17.89
C GLU A 79 -14.64 -18.62 -17.79
N MET A 80 -13.76 -17.91 -18.51
CA MET A 80 -13.68 -16.45 -18.41
C MET A 80 -14.99 -15.78 -18.86
N PRO A 81 -15.63 -14.97 -17.99
CA PRO A 81 -16.85 -14.27 -18.33
C PRO A 81 -16.65 -13.31 -19.51
N ARG A 82 -17.69 -13.10 -20.31
CA ARG A 82 -17.62 -12.28 -21.53
C ARG A 82 -17.07 -10.88 -21.28
N LEU A 83 -17.45 -10.24 -20.17
CA LEU A 83 -17.01 -8.90 -19.82
C LEU A 83 -15.53 -8.84 -19.38
N LEU A 84 -14.95 -9.98 -19.00
CA LEU A 84 -13.56 -10.10 -18.55
C LEU A 84 -12.64 -10.75 -19.59
N LYS A 85 -13.17 -11.18 -20.75
CA LYS A 85 -12.36 -11.72 -21.87
C LYS A 85 -11.12 -10.90 -22.21
N PRO A 86 -11.16 -9.54 -22.26
CA PRO A 86 -9.96 -8.75 -22.53
C PRO A 86 -8.84 -8.91 -21.47
N LEU A 87 -9.18 -9.36 -20.26
CA LEU A 87 -8.24 -9.59 -19.16
C LEU A 87 -7.72 -11.03 -19.09
N GLU A 88 -8.11 -11.92 -20.02
CA GLU A 88 -7.61 -13.30 -20.09
C GLU A 88 -6.07 -13.41 -20.01
N PRO A 89 -5.27 -12.57 -20.72
CA PRO A 89 -3.81 -12.61 -20.62
C PRO A 89 -3.26 -12.34 -19.20
N HIS A 90 -4.10 -11.79 -18.31
CA HIS A 90 -3.76 -11.44 -16.93
C HIS A 90 -4.48 -12.31 -15.89
N ARG A 91 -5.05 -13.47 -16.28
CA ARG A 91 -5.79 -14.38 -15.37
C ARG A 91 -5.08 -14.64 -14.04
N ASN A 92 -3.75 -14.83 -14.08
CA ASN A 92 -2.95 -15.13 -12.88
C ASN A 92 -2.64 -13.89 -12.01
N ASN A 93 -3.06 -12.69 -12.43
CA ASN A 93 -2.78 -11.43 -11.74
C ASN A 93 -4.03 -10.83 -11.06
N PHE A 94 -5.19 -11.49 -11.15
CA PHE A 94 -6.38 -11.06 -10.44
C PHE A 94 -7.19 -12.25 -9.92
N THR A 95 -8.01 -11.99 -8.91
CA THR A 95 -8.98 -12.95 -8.39
C THR A 95 -10.34 -12.28 -8.39
N LEU A 96 -11.34 -13.02 -8.85
CA LEU A 96 -12.71 -12.56 -8.91
C LEU A 96 -13.49 -13.14 -7.73
N TYR A 97 -14.05 -12.26 -6.91
CA TYR A 97 -14.90 -12.62 -5.78
C TYR A 97 -16.34 -12.19 -6.08
N SER A 98 -17.29 -13.09 -5.86
CA SER A 98 -18.73 -12.83 -5.94
C SER A 98 -19.38 -13.05 -4.58
N GLY A 99 -20.62 -12.57 -4.39
CA GLY A 99 -21.38 -12.73 -3.13
C GLY A 99 -20.85 -11.90 -1.97
N LEU A 100 -20.16 -10.79 -2.26
CA LEU A 100 -19.69 -9.83 -1.25
C LEU A 100 -20.72 -8.71 -0.97
N ASP A 101 -21.86 -8.75 -1.63
CA ASP A 101 -22.96 -7.81 -1.44
C ASP A 101 -23.95 -8.32 -0.38
N HIS A 102 -24.53 -7.39 0.38
CA HIS A 102 -25.54 -7.67 1.38
C HIS A 102 -26.97 -7.55 0.82
N ASP A 103 -27.17 -7.92 -0.46
CA ASP A 103 -28.41 -7.71 -1.24
C ASP A 103 -28.99 -6.28 -1.10
N VAL A 104 -28.11 -5.28 -0.98
CA VAL A 104 -28.53 -3.89 -0.79
C VAL A 104 -29.15 -3.36 -2.07
N LYS A 105 -30.42 -2.96 -1.97
CA LYS A 105 -31.21 -2.43 -3.10
C LYS A 105 -31.27 -0.91 -3.03
N GLY A 106 -31.54 -0.27 -4.18
CA GLY A 106 -31.63 1.19 -4.26
C GLY A 106 -31.00 1.82 -5.50
N GLY A 107 -30.51 1.02 -6.44
CA GLY A 107 -29.91 1.53 -7.69
C GLY A 107 -28.73 2.45 -7.41
N HIS A 108 -28.76 3.67 -7.96
CA HIS A 108 -27.70 4.68 -7.75
C HIS A 108 -27.39 4.96 -6.27
N PHE A 109 -28.32 4.72 -5.35
CA PHE A 109 -28.10 4.95 -3.91
C PHE A 109 -27.38 3.79 -3.20
N ALA A 110 -27.36 2.59 -3.80
CA ALA A 110 -26.74 1.41 -3.18
C ALA A 110 -25.20 1.55 -3.08
N VAL A 111 -24.60 2.43 -3.89
CA VAL A 111 -23.16 2.70 -3.92
C VAL A 111 -22.58 3.16 -2.58
N HIS A 112 -23.40 3.78 -1.74
CA HIS A 112 -23.00 4.19 -0.39
C HIS A 112 -22.67 3.02 0.53
N SER A 113 -22.98 1.78 0.12
CA SER A 113 -22.67 0.57 0.87
C SER A 113 -21.27 0.02 0.62
N PHE A 114 -20.49 0.64 -0.28
CA PHE A 114 -19.14 0.20 -0.58
C PHE A 114 -18.22 0.34 0.65
N LEU A 115 -17.68 -0.79 1.12
CA LEU A 115 -16.78 -0.89 2.28
C LEU A 115 -17.33 -0.35 3.61
N THR A 116 -18.65 -0.35 3.79
CA THR A 116 -19.28 0.10 5.05
C THR A 116 -19.33 -0.97 6.13
N GLY A 117 -19.10 -2.24 5.79
CA GLY A 117 -19.14 -3.35 6.75
C GLY A 117 -20.55 -3.65 7.30
N VAL A 118 -21.61 -3.20 6.63
CA VAL A 118 -23.00 -3.36 7.10
C VAL A 118 -23.38 -4.83 7.13
N LEU A 119 -23.56 -5.38 8.33
CA LEU A 119 -24.22 -6.65 8.59
C LEU A 119 -25.73 -6.45 8.36
N SER A 120 -26.27 -6.93 7.24
CA SER A 120 -27.72 -6.87 6.98
C SER A 120 -28.46 -7.79 7.97
N MET A 121 -29.50 -7.26 8.60
CA MET A 121 -30.29 -7.89 9.66
C MET A 121 -31.64 -8.35 9.12
#